data_AF-A0A3F2REM0-F1
#
_entry.id   AF-A0A3F2REM0-F1
#
_cell.length_a   1.000
_cell.length_b   1.000
_cell.length_c   1.000
_cell.angle_alpha   90.00
_cell.angle_beta   90.00
_cell.angle_gamma   90.00
#
_symmetry.space_group_name_H-M   'P 1'
#
loop_
_entity.id
_entity.type
_entity.pdbx_description
1 polymer ?
#
loop_
_entity_poly.entity_id
_entity_poly.type
_entity_poly.pdbx_seq_one_letter_code
_entity_poly.pdbx_strand_id
1 'polypeptide(L)'
;MAAIGVVMEYFRLFEFGMTPHTMQQQNQFLRAVMTEETSGPDYKGVDIICSQWQKFSAFYDYTRYQLLSIDVSTLAESTVVVVDSHLSLRGRWDGVVTLYPALRNDTELLQKVINNEIVVPVQYRFEFDSNGIVTWFSADWDLITALQNACGLSLVDVASILAGAKVSRTGQIGSTLQDLYQASLPQEEGGAPVDRRHSVDFLLS
;
A
#
# COMPACT_ATOMS: atom_id res chain seq x y z
N MET A 1 10.75 -25.42 7.01
CA MET A 1 10.61 -25.35 5.54
C MET A 1 11.89 -24.73 4.97
N ALA A 2 12.30 -25.07 3.75
CA ALA A 2 13.43 -24.38 3.11
C ALA A 2 13.05 -22.91 2.82
N ALA A 3 14.00 -21.98 2.95
CA ALA A 3 13.77 -20.53 2.79
C ALA A 3 13.03 -20.17 1.48
N ILE A 4 13.43 -20.78 0.36
CA ILE A 4 12.78 -20.57 -0.93
C ILE A 4 11.30 -21.01 -0.93
N GLY A 5 10.97 -22.08 -0.22
CA GLY A 5 9.59 -22.57 -0.09
C GLY A 5 8.72 -21.61 0.71
N VAL A 6 9.27 -20.99 1.76
CA VAL A 6 8.57 -19.94 2.52
C VAL A 6 8.30 -18.73 1.64
N VAL A 7 9.29 -18.28 0.87
CA VAL A 7 9.12 -17.13 -0.03
C VAL A 7 8.11 -17.42 -1.14
N MET A 8 8.19 -18.58 -1.79
CA MET A 8 7.20 -18.97 -2.81
C MET A 8 5.79 -19.04 -2.23
N GLU A 9 5.63 -19.59 -1.02
CA GLU A 9 4.34 -19.67 -0.34
C GLU A 9 3.80 -18.28 0.03
N TYR A 10 4.67 -17.35 0.44
CA TYR A 10 4.29 -15.95 0.65
C TYR A 10 3.68 -15.36 -0.63
N PHE A 11 4.39 -15.39 -1.75
CA PHE A 11 3.87 -14.82 -3.01
C PHE A 11 2.61 -15.53 -3.52
N ARG A 12 2.49 -16.84 -3.29
CA ARG A 12 1.28 -17.60 -3.63
C ARG A 12 0.08 -17.19 -2.78
N LEU A 13 0.25 -17.11 -1.46
CA LEU A 13 -0.82 -16.77 -0.53
C LEU A 13 -1.29 -15.34 -0.71
N PHE A 14 -0.39 -14.43 -1.05
CA PHE A 14 -0.68 -13.00 -1.18
C PHE A 14 -0.83 -12.53 -2.63
N GLU A 15 -0.91 -13.46 -3.62
CA GLU A 15 -1.01 -13.11 -5.05
C GLU A 15 -2.09 -12.06 -5.30
N PHE A 16 -3.27 -12.19 -4.69
CA PHE A 16 -4.40 -11.26 -4.85
C PHE A 16 -4.65 -10.40 -3.60
N GLY A 17 -3.62 -10.17 -2.80
CA GLY A 17 -3.72 -9.45 -1.53
C GLY A 17 -4.47 -10.23 -0.45
N MET A 18 -4.96 -9.50 0.56
CA MET A 18 -5.65 -10.06 1.72
C MET A 18 -7.16 -9.76 1.66
N THR A 19 -7.98 -10.80 1.78
CA THR A 19 -9.44 -10.69 1.85
C THR A 19 -9.94 -11.22 3.20
N PRO A 20 -11.18 -10.91 3.62
CA PRO A 20 -11.77 -11.49 4.83
C PRO A 20 -11.72 -13.03 4.86
N HIS A 21 -11.81 -13.68 3.69
CA HIS A 21 -11.79 -15.14 3.56
C HIS A 21 -10.39 -15.73 3.72
N THR A 22 -9.34 -15.01 3.29
CA THR A 22 -7.95 -15.49 3.33
C THR A 22 -7.19 -15.00 4.56
N MET A 23 -7.69 -13.96 5.23
CA MET A 23 -7.02 -13.26 6.34
C MET A 23 -6.54 -14.20 7.45
N GLN A 24 -7.37 -15.16 7.88
CA GLN A 24 -6.98 -16.07 8.94
C GLN A 24 -5.77 -16.93 8.54
N GLN A 25 -5.82 -17.54 7.36
CA GLN A 25 -4.75 -18.39 6.84
C GLN A 25 -3.46 -17.57 6.62
N GLN A 26 -3.58 -16.41 5.99
CA GLN A 26 -2.46 -15.51 5.70
C GLN A 26 -1.77 -15.02 6.98
N ASN A 27 -2.55 -14.60 7.99
CA ASN A 27 -1.99 -14.20 9.29
C ASN A 27 -1.33 -15.37 10.02
N GLN A 28 -1.93 -16.56 9.98
CA GLN A 28 -1.32 -17.75 10.57
C GLN A 28 0.00 -18.10 9.90
N PHE A 29 0.06 -18.02 8.56
CA PHE A 29 1.30 -18.23 7.81
C PHE A 29 2.38 -17.22 8.20
N LEU A 30 2.07 -15.91 8.21
CA LEU A 30 3.04 -14.88 8.59
C LEU A 30 3.57 -15.12 10.00
N ARG A 31 2.70 -15.41 10.97
CA ARG A 31 3.10 -15.70 12.37
C ARG A 31 3.87 -17.01 12.55
N ALA A 32 3.79 -17.93 11.59
CA ALA A 32 4.56 -19.17 11.63
C ALA A 32 6.00 -18.98 11.12
N VAL A 33 6.26 -17.92 10.33
CA VAL A 33 7.57 -17.68 9.70
C VAL A 33 8.23 -16.38 10.12
N MET A 34 7.52 -15.48 10.79
CA MET A 34 7.99 -14.19 11.32
C MET A 34 7.58 -14.05 12.78
N THR A 35 8.35 -13.27 13.54
CA THR A 35 8.15 -13.05 14.98
C THR A 35 7.96 -11.57 15.29
N GLU A 36 7.83 -11.23 16.58
CA GLU A 36 7.87 -9.84 17.05
C GLU A 36 9.23 -9.15 16.85
N GLU A 37 10.29 -9.96 16.71
CA GLU A 37 11.67 -9.49 16.51
C GLU A 37 12.03 -9.36 15.01
N THR A 38 11.20 -9.84 14.09
CA THR A 38 11.40 -9.62 12.65
C THR A 38 11.47 -8.12 12.38
N SER A 39 12.56 -7.69 11.75
CA SER A 39 12.86 -6.26 11.55
C SER A 39 12.98 -5.92 10.07
N GLY A 40 13.12 -4.64 9.77
CA GLY A 40 13.29 -4.11 8.42
C GLY A 40 13.55 -2.61 8.46
N PRO A 41 13.62 -1.94 7.30
CA PRO A 41 13.81 -0.49 7.25
C PRO A 41 12.69 0.26 7.97
N ASP A 42 11.43 -0.12 7.68
CA ASP A 42 10.24 0.46 8.31
C ASP A 42 9.41 -0.58 9.09
N TYR A 43 9.76 -1.87 8.99
CA TYR A 43 9.01 -2.97 9.60
C TYR A 43 9.60 -3.37 10.96
N LYS A 44 8.73 -3.55 11.97
CA LYS A 44 9.08 -4.13 13.26
C LYS A 44 7.97 -5.04 13.76
N GLY A 45 8.26 -6.33 13.82
CA GLY A 45 7.33 -7.37 14.21
C GLY A 45 6.33 -7.74 13.12
N VAL A 46 5.91 -9.01 13.15
CA VAL A 46 4.93 -9.59 12.22
C VAL A 46 3.58 -8.86 12.19
N ASP A 47 3.19 -8.22 13.30
CA ASP A 47 1.92 -7.50 13.41
C ASP A 47 1.83 -6.30 12.46
N ILE A 48 2.95 -5.58 12.26
CA ILE A 48 2.99 -4.48 11.30
C ILE A 48 2.76 -5.02 9.89
N ILE A 49 3.39 -6.13 9.53
CA ILE A 49 3.24 -6.75 8.19
C ILE A 49 1.79 -7.21 7.97
N CYS A 50 1.17 -7.86 8.97
CA CYS A 50 -0.25 -8.23 8.93
C CYS A 50 -1.15 -6.99 8.73
N SER A 51 -0.89 -5.90 9.47
CA SER A 51 -1.66 -4.66 9.39
C SER A 51 -1.52 -3.99 8.02
N GLN A 52 -0.33 -4.00 7.41
CA GLN A 52 -0.12 -3.41 6.09
C GLN A 52 -0.95 -4.14 5.02
N TRP A 53 -1.02 -5.47 5.06
CA TRP A 53 -1.88 -6.23 4.15
C TRP A 53 -3.37 -5.88 4.27
N GLN A 54 -3.85 -5.66 5.50
CA GLN A 54 -5.23 -5.21 5.74
C GLN A 54 -5.47 -3.79 5.22
N LYS A 55 -4.48 -2.91 5.32
CA LYS A 55 -4.57 -1.57 4.73
C LYS A 55 -4.63 -1.65 3.21
N PHE A 56 -3.78 -2.46 2.57
CA PHE A 56 -3.82 -2.60 1.12
C PHE A 56 -5.20 -3.00 0.59
N SER A 57 -5.88 -3.95 1.24
CA SER A 57 -7.23 -4.35 0.84
C SER A 57 -8.32 -3.31 1.12
N ALA A 58 -8.05 -2.34 1.99
CA ALA A 58 -8.96 -1.24 2.26
C ALA A 58 -8.76 -0.06 1.29
N PHE A 59 -7.51 0.26 0.90
CA PHE A 59 -7.17 1.45 0.11
C PHE A 59 -7.18 1.22 -1.41
N TYR A 60 -7.07 -0.03 -1.86
CA TYR A 60 -7.04 -0.39 -3.28
C TYR A 60 -8.22 -1.31 -3.63
N ASP A 61 -8.79 -1.13 -4.82
CA ASP A 61 -9.85 -2.00 -5.35
C ASP A 61 -9.28 -3.32 -5.89
N TYR A 62 -8.02 -3.28 -6.33
CA TYR A 62 -7.33 -4.43 -6.88
C TYR A 62 -5.86 -4.38 -6.52
N THR A 63 -5.35 -5.53 -6.12
CA THR A 63 -3.92 -5.78 -5.91
C THR A 63 -3.56 -7.13 -6.51
N ARG A 64 -2.51 -7.19 -7.31
CA ARG A 64 -1.94 -8.46 -7.78
C ARG A 64 -0.42 -8.47 -7.75
N TYR A 65 0.15 -9.50 -7.14
CA TYR A 65 1.58 -9.75 -7.09
C TYR A 65 1.99 -10.72 -8.17
N GLN A 66 3.03 -10.37 -8.92
CA GLN A 66 3.65 -11.25 -9.89
C GLN A 66 5.13 -11.40 -9.54
N LEU A 67 5.50 -12.63 -9.18
CA LEU A 67 6.90 -13.03 -8.99
C LEU A 67 7.63 -13.01 -10.34
N LEU A 68 8.82 -12.41 -10.42
CA LEU A 68 9.65 -12.38 -11.63
C LEU A 68 10.90 -13.25 -11.48
N SER A 69 11.66 -13.04 -10.41
CA SER A 69 12.91 -13.74 -10.13
C SER A 69 13.04 -14.01 -8.64
N ILE A 70 13.80 -15.05 -8.29
CA ILE A 70 14.20 -15.33 -6.91
C ILE A 70 15.70 -15.61 -6.93
N ASP A 71 16.45 -14.84 -6.15
CA ASP A 71 17.87 -15.02 -5.93
C ASP A 71 18.11 -15.43 -4.48
N VAL A 72 18.81 -16.55 -4.28
CA VAL A 72 19.09 -17.11 -2.96
C VAL A 72 20.59 -17.08 -2.71
N SER A 73 20.99 -16.49 -1.60
CA SER A 73 22.37 -16.48 -1.13
C SER A 73 22.43 -17.01 0.30
N THR A 74 23.25 -18.02 0.54
CA THR A 74 23.46 -18.58 1.89
C THR A 74 24.89 -18.31 2.33
N LEU A 75 25.04 -17.70 3.50
CA LEU A 75 26.33 -17.45 4.14
C LEU A 75 26.28 -17.97 5.58
N ALA A 76 27.11 -18.97 5.87
CA ALA A 76 27.10 -19.69 7.14
C ALA A 76 25.68 -20.18 7.50
N GLU A 77 25.13 -19.70 8.61
CA GLU A 77 23.81 -20.08 9.11
C GLU A 77 22.69 -19.12 8.69
N SER A 78 22.99 -18.09 7.88
CA SER A 78 21.99 -17.14 7.40
C SER A 78 21.71 -17.36 5.91
N THR A 79 20.42 -17.32 5.55
CA THR A 79 19.98 -17.34 4.15
C THR A 79 19.29 -16.03 3.82
N VAL A 80 19.72 -15.39 2.75
CA VAL A 80 19.10 -14.19 2.19
C VAL A 80 18.40 -14.59 0.90
N VAL A 81 17.14 -14.21 0.77
CA VAL A 81 16.36 -14.37 -0.44
C VAL A 81 15.96 -12.98 -0.93
N VAL A 82 16.37 -12.63 -2.14
CA VAL A 82 15.96 -11.41 -2.84
C VAL A 82 14.99 -11.81 -3.94
N VAL A 83 13.93 -11.03 -4.11
CA VAL A 83 12.88 -11.31 -5.09
C VAL A 83 12.55 -10.03 -5.83
N ASP A 84 12.64 -10.07 -7.16
CA ASP A 84 12.02 -9.02 -7.97
C ASP A 84 10.60 -9.44 -8.34
N SER A 85 9.70 -8.48 -8.22
CA SER A 85 8.27 -8.69 -8.47
C SER A 85 7.62 -7.46 -9.08
N HIS A 86 6.47 -7.66 -9.69
CA HIS A 86 5.55 -6.59 -10.04
C HIS A 86 4.33 -6.62 -9.13
N LEU A 87 3.95 -5.46 -8.62
CA LEU A 87 2.72 -5.26 -7.90
C LEU A 87 1.78 -4.39 -8.72
N SER A 88 0.72 -5.00 -9.22
CA SER A 88 -0.32 -4.31 -9.98
C SER A 88 -1.38 -3.78 -9.01
N LEU A 89 -1.66 -2.49 -9.10
CA LEU A 89 -2.57 -1.77 -8.21
C LEU A 89 -3.65 -1.05 -9.02
N ARG A 90 -4.89 -1.13 -8.55
CA ARG A 90 -5.95 -0.20 -8.94
C ARG A 90 -6.44 0.54 -7.72
N GLY A 91 -6.26 1.85 -7.73
CA GLY A 91 -6.64 2.70 -6.61
C GLY A 91 -8.15 2.92 -6.56
N ARG A 92 -8.72 2.82 -5.35
CA ARG A 92 -10.07 3.35 -5.07
C ARG A 92 -9.98 4.87 -4.94
N TRP A 93 -10.96 5.62 -5.39
CA TRP A 93 -10.88 7.09 -5.43
C TRP A 93 -10.53 7.72 -4.07
N ASP A 94 -11.27 7.38 -3.02
CA ASP A 94 -11.06 7.84 -1.64
C ASP A 94 -9.73 7.33 -1.07
N GLY A 95 -9.35 6.10 -1.42
CA GLY A 95 -8.06 5.50 -1.09
C GLY A 95 -6.90 6.30 -1.67
N VAL A 96 -6.94 6.60 -2.97
CA VAL A 96 -5.92 7.39 -3.67
C VAL A 96 -5.82 8.79 -3.10
N VAL A 97 -6.94 9.49 -2.90
CA VAL A 97 -6.92 10.86 -2.32
C VAL A 97 -6.40 10.86 -0.87
N THR A 98 -6.61 9.77 -0.13
CA THR A 98 -6.07 9.63 1.24
C THR A 98 -4.57 9.30 1.23
N LEU A 99 -4.10 8.46 0.30
CA LEU A 99 -2.70 8.09 0.18
C LEU A 99 -1.84 9.15 -0.50
N TYR A 100 -2.42 9.95 -1.40
CA TYR A 100 -1.74 10.97 -2.18
C TYR A 100 -2.52 12.30 -2.08
N PRO A 101 -2.42 13.02 -0.94
CA PRO A 101 -3.24 14.21 -0.68
C PRO A 101 -3.09 15.32 -1.74
N ALA A 102 -1.94 15.39 -2.42
CA ALA A 102 -1.68 16.34 -3.49
C ALA A 102 -2.68 16.22 -4.66
N LEU A 103 -3.24 15.02 -4.89
CA LEU A 103 -4.20 14.76 -5.96
C LEU A 103 -5.61 15.30 -5.67
N ARG A 104 -5.92 15.69 -4.43
CA ARG A 104 -7.28 16.10 -4.03
C ARG A 104 -7.85 17.24 -4.88
N ASN A 105 -7.01 18.20 -5.24
CA ASN A 105 -7.41 19.40 -5.97
C ASN A 105 -6.99 19.37 -7.45
N ASP A 106 -6.27 18.33 -7.87
CA ASP A 106 -5.83 18.14 -9.25
C ASP A 106 -6.66 17.02 -9.90
N THR A 107 -7.82 17.41 -10.44
CA THR A 107 -8.77 16.45 -11.00
C THR A 107 -8.18 15.73 -12.21
N GLU A 108 -7.30 16.36 -12.99
CA GLU A 108 -6.71 15.73 -14.17
C GLU A 108 -5.72 14.64 -13.77
N LEU A 109 -4.78 14.93 -12.85
CA LEU A 109 -3.83 13.94 -12.35
C LEU A 109 -4.53 12.83 -11.58
N LEU A 110 -5.55 13.16 -10.77
CA LEU A 110 -6.33 12.16 -10.05
C LEU A 110 -7.02 11.19 -11.01
N GLN A 111 -7.64 11.70 -12.09
CA GLN A 111 -8.27 10.86 -13.11
C GLN A 111 -7.25 9.96 -13.83
N LYS A 112 -6.03 10.45 -14.11
CA LYS A 112 -4.96 9.61 -14.66
C LYS A 112 -4.60 8.46 -13.71
N VAL A 113 -4.46 8.75 -12.41
CA VAL A 113 -4.06 7.74 -11.41
C VAL A 113 -5.14 6.70 -11.18
N ILE A 114 -6.43 7.08 -11.07
CA ILE A 114 -7.52 6.12 -10.77
C ILE A 114 -7.96 5.29 -11.98
N ASN A 115 -7.79 5.80 -13.20
CA ASN A 115 -8.25 5.13 -14.42
C ASN A 115 -7.21 4.17 -15.02
N ASN A 116 -5.98 4.18 -14.52
CA ASN A 116 -4.91 3.29 -14.96
C ASN A 116 -4.61 2.21 -13.92
N GLU A 117 -4.22 1.05 -14.39
CA GLU A 117 -3.54 0.04 -13.58
C GLU A 117 -2.08 0.48 -13.39
N ILE A 118 -1.66 0.61 -12.13
CA ILE A 118 -0.30 1.01 -11.79
C ILE A 118 0.50 -0.24 -11.47
N VAL A 119 1.45 -0.57 -12.32
CA VAL A 119 2.38 -1.68 -12.10
C VAL A 119 3.63 -1.14 -11.42
N VAL A 120 3.82 -1.51 -10.16
CA VAL A 120 4.95 -1.10 -9.33
C VAL A 120 6.03 -2.19 -9.36
N PRO A 121 7.24 -1.90 -9.84
CA PRO A 121 8.39 -2.77 -9.59
C PRO A 121 8.71 -2.78 -8.10
N VAL A 122 8.80 -3.97 -7.53
CA VAL A 122 9.09 -4.16 -6.10
C VAL A 122 10.19 -5.20 -5.91
N GLN A 123 11.24 -4.80 -5.21
CA GLN A 123 12.25 -5.72 -4.71
C GLN A 123 11.97 -6.10 -3.26
N TYR A 124 11.76 -7.38 -3.01
CA TYR A 124 11.63 -7.92 -1.67
C TYR A 124 12.94 -8.53 -1.19
N ARG A 125 13.16 -8.46 0.12
CA ARG A 125 14.28 -9.10 0.78
C ARG A 125 13.81 -9.80 2.04
N PHE A 126 14.17 -11.07 2.16
CA PHE A 126 13.94 -11.91 3.31
C PHE A 126 15.29 -12.41 3.81
N GLU A 127 15.62 -12.19 5.07
CA GLU A 127 16.71 -12.91 5.72
C GLU A 127 16.14 -13.94 6.69
N PHE A 128 16.76 -15.12 6.71
CA PHE A 128 16.38 -16.24 7.55
C PHE A 128 17.51 -16.61 8.50
N ASP A 129 17.14 -17.00 9.72
CA ASP A 129 18.05 -17.66 10.67
C ASP A 129 18.16 -19.18 10.39
N SER A 130 18.95 -19.88 11.22
CA SER A 130 19.14 -21.33 11.12
C SER A 130 17.89 -22.16 11.43
N ASN A 131 16.87 -21.57 12.07
CA ASN A 131 15.58 -22.21 12.31
C ASN A 131 14.59 -22.00 11.16
N GLY A 132 14.97 -21.21 10.15
CA GLY A 132 14.10 -20.84 9.03
C GLY A 132 13.07 -19.77 9.39
N ILE A 133 13.32 -18.99 10.44
CA ILE A 133 12.52 -17.83 10.82
C ILE A 133 13.06 -16.60 10.09
N VAL A 134 12.16 -15.79 9.55
CA VAL A 134 12.48 -14.52 8.90
C VAL A 134 12.89 -13.49 9.97
N THR A 135 14.16 -13.11 10.00
CA THR A 135 14.71 -12.11 10.92
C THR A 135 14.68 -10.70 10.33
N TRP A 136 14.74 -10.59 9.00
CA TRP A 136 14.66 -9.32 8.27
C TRP A 136 13.67 -9.42 7.11
N PHE A 137 12.80 -8.42 6.97
CA PHE A 137 11.85 -8.27 5.88
C PHE A 137 11.85 -6.84 5.35
N SER A 138 12.00 -6.69 4.04
CA SER A 138 11.79 -5.41 3.38
C SER A 138 11.15 -5.58 2.01
N ALA A 139 10.45 -4.54 1.59
CA ALA A 139 10.03 -4.30 0.22
C ALA A 139 10.57 -2.92 -0.16
N ASP A 140 11.05 -2.74 -1.39
CA ASP A 140 11.45 -1.44 -1.94
C ASP A 140 10.66 -1.22 -3.24
N TRP A 141 9.79 -0.21 -3.21
CA TRP A 141 8.82 0.09 -4.26
C TRP A 141 9.32 1.22 -5.13
N ASP A 142 9.41 0.98 -6.43
CA ASP A 142 9.70 2.03 -7.41
C ASP A 142 8.42 2.73 -7.87
N LEU A 143 7.86 3.55 -6.97
CA LEU A 143 6.68 4.38 -7.26
C LEU A 143 6.94 5.42 -8.34
N ILE A 144 8.19 5.85 -8.53
CA ILE A 144 8.54 6.87 -9.52
C ILE A 144 8.35 6.27 -10.90
N THR A 145 9.03 5.17 -11.20
CA THR A 145 8.93 4.47 -12.47
C THR A 145 7.49 4.02 -12.73
N ALA A 146 6.79 3.53 -11.70
CA ALA A 146 5.41 3.09 -11.81
C ALA A 146 4.47 4.22 -12.29
N LEU A 147 4.54 5.40 -11.66
CA LEU A 147 3.68 6.53 -11.99
C LEU A 147 4.04 7.15 -13.36
N GLN A 148 5.32 7.22 -13.71
CA GLN A 148 5.73 7.69 -15.04
C GLN A 148 5.19 6.78 -16.14
N ASN A 149 5.30 5.45 -15.97
CA ASN A 149 4.87 4.47 -16.97
C ASN A 149 3.35 4.36 -17.08
N ALA A 150 2.64 4.31 -15.95
CA ALA A 150 1.18 4.10 -15.94
C ALA A 150 0.40 5.32 -16.46
N CYS A 151 0.89 6.53 -16.17
CA CYS A 151 0.13 7.75 -16.39
C CYS A 151 0.81 8.74 -17.36
N GLY A 152 1.98 8.39 -17.92
CA GLY A 152 2.76 9.26 -18.81
C GLY A 152 3.24 10.54 -18.12
N LEU A 153 3.43 10.51 -16.80
CA LEU A 153 3.69 11.68 -15.98
C LEU A 153 5.14 12.15 -16.09
N SER A 154 5.33 13.47 -16.03
CA SER A 154 6.66 14.04 -15.89
C SER A 154 7.22 13.75 -14.50
N LEU A 155 8.55 13.81 -14.34
CA LEU A 155 9.17 13.66 -13.03
C LEU A 155 8.69 14.75 -12.03
N VAL A 156 8.33 15.94 -12.53
CA VAL A 156 7.79 17.04 -11.72
C VAL A 156 6.40 16.69 -11.18
N ASP A 157 5.53 16.11 -12.02
CA ASP A 157 4.21 15.67 -11.59
C ASP A 157 4.33 14.54 -10.56
N VAL A 158 5.20 13.56 -10.82
CA VAL A 158 5.45 12.45 -9.89
C VAL A 158 5.98 12.95 -8.56
N ALA A 159 6.96 13.86 -8.56
CA ALA A 159 7.48 14.46 -7.33
C ALA A 159 6.38 15.20 -6.56
N SER A 160 5.49 15.89 -7.26
CA SER A 160 4.35 16.61 -6.67
C SER A 160 3.31 15.65 -6.06
N ILE A 161 3.04 14.52 -6.72
CA ILE A 161 2.13 13.47 -6.20
C ILE A 161 2.72 12.81 -4.95
N LEU A 162 4.01 12.49 -4.99
CA LEU A 162 4.70 11.83 -3.88
C LEU A 162 5.01 12.78 -2.72
N ALA A 163 4.96 14.10 -2.94
CA ALA A 163 5.10 15.10 -1.90
C ALA A 163 3.96 14.97 -0.87
N GLY A 164 4.31 14.55 0.34
CA GLY A 164 3.33 14.34 1.42
C GLY A 164 2.48 13.08 1.27
N ALA A 165 2.85 12.17 0.36
CA ALA A 165 2.22 10.86 0.25
C ALA A 165 2.26 10.12 1.59
N LYS A 166 1.19 9.38 1.88
CA LYS A 166 1.02 8.55 3.08
C LYS A 166 1.39 7.10 2.84
N VAL A 167 2.01 6.80 1.69
CA VAL A 167 2.67 5.53 1.41
C VAL A 167 4.18 5.77 1.33
N SER A 168 4.96 4.98 2.05
CA SER A 168 6.43 5.05 2.03
C SER A 168 7.02 4.31 0.83
N ARG A 169 8.33 4.48 0.60
CA ARG A 169 9.06 3.69 -0.40
C ARG A 169 9.09 2.20 -0.08
N THR A 170 8.86 1.81 1.17
CA THR A 170 8.72 0.40 1.53
C THR A 170 7.31 -0.15 1.33
N GLY A 171 6.39 0.65 0.81
CA GLY A 171 4.99 0.28 0.67
C GLY A 171 4.20 0.36 1.98
N GLN A 172 4.74 0.95 3.05
CA GLN A 172 3.93 1.14 4.26
C GLN A 172 2.93 2.26 4.10
N ILE A 173 1.67 1.95 4.37
CA ILE A 173 0.59 2.92 4.50
C ILE A 173 0.59 3.46 5.93
N GLY A 174 0.90 4.75 6.05
CA GLY A 174 0.87 5.51 7.30
C GLY A 174 -0.53 5.97 7.71
N SER A 175 -1.50 5.93 6.81
CA SER A 175 -2.90 6.28 7.08
C SER A 175 -3.65 5.16 7.81
N THR A 176 -4.69 5.55 8.53
CA THR A 176 -5.62 4.67 9.23
C THR A 176 -6.89 4.45 8.40
N LEU A 177 -7.68 3.44 8.77
CA LEU A 177 -9.02 3.25 8.18
C LEU A 177 -9.96 4.42 8.50
N GLN A 178 -9.75 5.11 9.63
CA GLN A 178 -10.51 6.31 9.98
C GLN A 178 -10.25 7.46 9.00
N ASP A 179 -9.00 7.65 8.58
CA ASP A 179 -8.64 8.67 7.59
C ASP A 179 -9.33 8.40 6.25
N LEU A 180 -9.42 7.12 5.88
CA LEU A 180 -10.11 6.67 4.68
C LEU A 180 -11.61 6.97 4.75
N TYR A 181 -12.28 6.61 5.85
CA TYR A 181 -13.70 6.92 6.05
C TYR A 181 -13.98 8.42 5.96
N GLN A 182 -13.11 9.26 6.51
CA GLN A 182 -13.26 10.71 6.44
C GLN A 182 -13.14 11.24 5.00
N ALA A 183 -12.30 10.64 4.18
CA ALA A 183 -12.17 11.00 2.77
C ALA A 183 -13.34 10.54 1.89
N SER A 184 -14.04 9.47 2.30
CA SER A 184 -15.24 8.97 1.61
C SER A 184 -16.50 9.80 1.88
N LEU A 185 -16.51 10.65 2.92
CA LEU A 185 -17.65 11.51 3.23
C LEU A 185 -17.80 12.62 2.17
N PRO A 186 -19.04 12.99 1.76
CA PRO A 186 -19.26 14.17 0.95
C PRO A 186 -18.64 15.37 1.66
N GLN A 187 -17.78 16.12 0.95
CA GLN A 187 -17.39 17.43 1.46
C GLN A 187 -18.67 18.26 1.51
N GLU A 188 -19.06 18.74 2.69
CA GLU A 188 -19.99 19.85 2.77
C GLU A 188 -19.34 21.01 2.01
N GLU A 189 -19.75 21.22 0.75
CA GLU A 189 -19.49 22.47 0.06
C GLU A 189 -19.92 23.56 1.02
N GLY A 190 -18.98 24.41 1.42
CA GLY A 190 -19.19 25.48 2.39
C GLY A 190 -20.52 26.15 2.08
N GLY A 191 -21.45 26.06 3.02
CA GLY A 191 -22.84 26.45 2.83
C GLY A 191 -22.91 27.77 2.08
N ALA A 192 -23.57 27.76 0.92
CA ALA A 192 -23.92 28.99 0.22
C ALA A 192 -24.48 29.97 1.26
N PRO A 193 -24.05 31.24 1.27
CA PRO A 193 -24.52 32.18 2.27
C PRO A 193 -26.04 32.21 2.18
N VAL A 194 -26.70 31.71 3.23
CA VAL A 194 -28.16 31.74 3.34
C VAL A 194 -28.57 33.19 3.16
N ASP A 195 -29.21 33.50 2.04
CA ASP A 195 -29.73 34.84 1.79
C ASP A 195 -30.75 35.14 2.90
N ARG A 196 -30.36 36.04 3.82
CA ARG A 196 -31.16 36.41 4.99
C ARG A 196 -32.53 36.98 4.61
N ARG A 197 -32.77 37.30 3.33
CA ARG A 197 -34.07 37.73 2.82
C ARG A 197 -35.12 36.62 2.75
N HIS A 198 -34.71 35.36 2.87
CA HIS A 198 -35.62 34.20 2.91
C HIS A 198 -35.86 33.66 4.33
N SER A 199 -35.28 34.30 5.35
CA SER A 199 -35.56 33.99 6.75
C SER A 199 -36.94 34.52 7.15
N VAL A 200 -37.81 33.64 7.62
CA VAL A 200 -39.17 33.96 8.12
C VAL A 200 -39.12 35.02 9.23
N ASP A 201 -38.01 35.10 9.97
CA ASP A 201 -37.79 36.10 11.04
C ASP A 201 -37.65 37.54 10.53
N PHE A 202 -37.33 37.76 9.24
CA PHE A 202 -37.24 39.11 8.66
C PHE A 202 -38.61 39.69 8.27
N LEU A 203 -39.60 38.84 8.01
CA LEU A 203 -40.95 39.27 7.62
C LEU A 203 -41.83 39.68 8.81
N LEU A 204 -41.30 39.55 10.03
CA LEU A 204 -42.00 39.86 11.28
C LEU A 204 -41.32 40.99 12.09
N SER A 205 -40.35 41.70 11.50
CA SER A 205 -39.70 42.88 12.09
C SER A 205 -40.17 44.18 11.44
#